data_AF-A0A8H4EPS7-F1
#
_entry.id   AF-A0A8H4EPS7-F1
#
_cell.length_a   1.000
_cell.length_b   1.000
_cell.length_c   1.000
_cell.angle_alpha   90.00
_cell.angle_beta   90.00
_cell.angle_gamma   90.00
#
_symmetry.space_group_name_H-M   'P 1'
#
loop_
_entity.id
_entity.type
_entity.pdbx_description
1 polymer ?
#
loop_
_entity_poly.entity_id
_entity_poly.type
_entity_poly.pdbx_seq_one_letter_code
_entity_poly.pdbx_strand_id
1 'polypeptide(L)'
;MELHSFLSLSKFITLLLYTFFILMLIKKVLGQDLCYLQPTKPPRKIIGYYPAYKLNLRPGIDFNISPSIDYLNYIAFGPNDLVNNGSNLNNPFILLAYQNDRIDELKTYKKNNKLKFEIILSVLLPTDGNNLTRLFNVSASGSRSGGQGAQLATNLVSAANQFGFDGIDIDYPFKLPCYPLLGGFNSAYSDLLNGLSLQLRNKSLMITAGQYPINLNNTNFNNIGVDFINIQAFNLNVNSTTTSAGIDKILQIFNSWNTVVTDKSRLILGVEFGGIIEIVSPSKDIKSDIESQHIQIANVSNSKFPMTDEPIPDQCQYSSYAYLSWNTLKQVLSSSSCPTNQTPTSSSQWKYGFAKNAKQPYLYQQQTSSSNYFVVFYEDYQSLNAKLDYINNNGLAGISIADITKDSNDSQLMNFIASGTQPTSASVRPSTSSTSPSTSPSSNNTGAIVGGVIGSLIFVGAIAGVGFMLYQKRKLKMSDLLKDTKNQTCSDINRQDYSDINREIRSDTHNRIYSDTNHQSS
;
A
#
# COMPACT_ATOMS: atom_id res chain seq x y z
N MET A 1 -24.76 -9.78 -67.23
CA MET A 1 -23.85 -9.35 -66.15
C MET A 1 -24.57 -9.61 -64.85
N GLU A 2 -24.44 -10.84 -64.34
CA GLU A 2 -25.15 -11.28 -63.14
C GLU A 2 -24.42 -10.73 -61.91
N LEU A 3 -25.06 -9.77 -61.22
CA LEU A 3 -24.60 -9.30 -59.92
C LEU A 3 -24.79 -10.45 -58.91
N HIS A 4 -23.74 -11.23 -58.70
CA HIS A 4 -23.73 -12.24 -57.66
C HIS A 4 -23.84 -11.58 -56.28
N SER A 5 -24.94 -11.95 -55.62
CA SER A 5 -25.00 -12.25 -54.19
C SER A 5 -24.64 -11.11 -53.24
N PHE A 6 -25.70 -10.39 -52.83
CA PHE A 6 -25.83 -9.81 -51.50
C PHE A 6 -25.20 -10.74 -50.45
N LEU A 7 -24.09 -10.33 -49.84
CA LEU A 7 -23.72 -10.81 -48.52
C LEU A 7 -24.96 -10.64 -47.65
N SER A 8 -25.56 -11.76 -47.22
CA SER A 8 -26.80 -11.73 -46.42
C SER A 8 -26.62 -10.71 -45.31
N LEU A 9 -27.57 -9.80 -45.12
CA LEU A 9 -27.54 -8.73 -44.12
C LEU A 9 -27.02 -9.19 -42.75
N SER A 10 -27.29 -10.44 -42.37
CA SER A 10 -26.73 -11.10 -41.17
C SER A 10 -25.19 -11.09 -41.12
N LYS A 11 -24.49 -11.45 -42.22
CA LYS A 11 -23.02 -11.47 -42.28
C LYS A 11 -22.43 -10.06 -42.16
N PHE A 12 -23.09 -9.07 -42.72
CA PHE A 12 -22.69 -7.66 -42.59
C PHE A 12 -22.84 -7.17 -41.14
N ILE A 13 -23.97 -7.47 -40.49
CA ILE A 13 -24.19 -7.13 -39.07
C ILE A 13 -23.18 -7.84 -38.16
N THR A 14 -22.92 -9.14 -38.39
CA THR A 14 -21.91 -9.88 -37.62
C THR A 14 -20.53 -9.28 -37.77
N LEU A 15 -20.12 -8.90 -38.99
CA LEU A 15 -18.83 -8.25 -39.23
C LEU A 15 -18.74 -6.91 -38.50
N LEU A 16 -19.79 -6.09 -38.56
CA LEU A 16 -19.82 -4.76 -37.92
C LEU A 16 -19.76 -4.86 -36.39
N LEU A 17 -20.45 -5.83 -35.79
CA LEU A 17 -20.34 -6.13 -34.36
C LEU A 17 -18.94 -6.61 -34.00
N TYR A 18 -18.34 -7.48 -34.82
CA TYR A 18 -16.98 -7.98 -34.58
C TYR A 18 -15.96 -6.84 -34.65
N THR A 19 -16.06 -5.95 -35.65
CA THR A 19 -15.22 -4.76 -35.75
C THR A 19 -15.45 -3.81 -34.58
N PHE A 20 -16.69 -3.61 -34.13
CA PHE A 20 -16.97 -2.78 -32.95
C PHE A 20 -16.37 -3.38 -31.66
N PHE A 21 -16.49 -4.70 -31.46
CA PHE A 21 -15.85 -5.38 -30.33
C PHE A 21 -14.33 -5.29 -30.39
N ILE A 22 -13.73 -5.47 -31.58
CA ILE A 22 -12.29 -5.28 -31.80
C ILE A 22 -11.91 -3.83 -31.50
N LEU A 23 -12.65 -2.83 -31.97
CA LEU A 23 -12.37 -1.42 -31.70
C LEU A 23 -12.53 -1.07 -30.21
N MET A 24 -13.51 -1.65 -29.52
CA MET A 24 -13.69 -1.52 -28.07
C MET A 24 -12.52 -2.17 -27.31
N LEU A 25 -12.07 -3.36 -27.74
CA LEU A 25 -10.88 -4.02 -27.21
C LEU A 25 -9.63 -3.19 -27.48
N ILE A 26 -9.43 -2.72 -28.71
CA ILE A 26 -8.31 -1.87 -29.11
C ILE A 26 -8.34 -0.56 -28.34
N LYS A 27 -9.49 0.09 -28.15
CA LYS A 27 -9.57 1.33 -27.36
C LYS A 27 -9.33 1.06 -25.86
N LYS A 28 -9.76 -0.09 -25.34
CA LYS A 28 -9.48 -0.50 -23.96
C LYS A 28 -8.01 -0.89 -23.75
N VAL A 29 -7.36 -1.44 -24.78
CA VAL A 29 -5.97 -1.95 -24.74
C VAL A 29 -4.95 -0.86 -25.13
N LEU A 30 -5.27 0.01 -26.08
CA LEU A 30 -4.40 1.07 -26.61
C LEU A 30 -4.75 2.47 -26.09
N GLY A 31 -5.97 2.69 -25.57
CA GLY A 31 -6.49 4.00 -25.21
C GLY A 31 -6.58 4.28 -23.72
N GLN A 32 -6.10 3.37 -22.86
CA GLN A 32 -5.80 3.77 -21.49
C GLN A 32 -4.48 4.54 -21.52
N ASP A 33 -4.58 5.86 -21.50
CA ASP A 33 -3.44 6.68 -21.09
C ASP A 33 -2.88 6.06 -19.82
N LEU A 34 -1.62 5.64 -19.84
CA LEU A 34 -0.92 5.08 -18.67
C LEU A 34 -0.99 6.02 -17.45
N CYS A 35 -1.29 7.30 -17.71
CA CYS A 35 -1.45 8.38 -16.74
C CYS A 35 -2.87 8.55 -16.19
N TYR A 36 -3.90 7.99 -16.85
CA TYR A 36 -5.27 8.09 -16.34
C TYR A 36 -5.52 6.97 -15.33
N LEU A 37 -5.24 7.27 -14.08
CA LEU A 37 -5.58 6.40 -12.97
C LEU A 37 -7.09 6.50 -12.73
N GLN A 38 -7.76 5.35 -12.76
CA GLN A 38 -9.13 5.27 -12.27
C GLN A 38 -9.12 5.62 -10.79
N PRO A 39 -9.99 6.53 -10.32
CA PRO A 39 -10.08 6.84 -8.90
C PRO A 39 -10.25 5.57 -8.09
N THR A 40 -9.34 5.33 -7.16
CA THR A 40 -9.46 4.23 -6.21
C THR A 40 -10.15 4.70 -4.94
N LYS A 41 -10.79 3.79 -4.21
CA LYS A 41 -11.39 4.14 -2.92
C LYS A 41 -10.26 4.44 -1.91
N PRO A 42 -10.34 5.53 -1.13
CA PRO A 42 -9.34 5.79 -0.11
C PRO A 42 -9.30 4.65 0.93
N PRO A 43 -8.14 4.42 1.55
CA PRO A 43 -7.99 3.38 2.58
C PRO A 43 -8.84 3.75 3.80
N ARG A 44 -9.21 2.76 4.63
CA ARG A 44 -10.03 3.05 5.82
C ARG A 44 -9.23 3.76 6.90
N LYS A 45 -7.92 3.47 6.99
CA LYS A 45 -6.98 4.04 7.94
C LYS A 45 -5.72 4.55 7.23
N ILE A 46 -5.23 5.72 7.63
CA ILE A 46 -3.97 6.31 7.19
C ILE A 46 -3.09 6.57 8.41
N ILE A 47 -1.94 5.91 8.47
CA ILE A 47 -0.97 6.03 9.56
C ILE A 47 0.30 6.73 9.05
N GLY A 48 0.70 7.83 9.66
CA GLY A 48 1.92 8.54 9.29
C GLY A 48 3.00 8.42 10.36
N TYR A 49 4.24 8.07 10.00
CA TYR A 49 5.36 8.12 10.93
C TYR A 49 6.06 9.47 10.86
N TYR A 50 6.28 10.09 12.02
CA TYR A 50 6.98 11.37 12.16
C TYR A 50 8.26 11.16 13.01
N PRO A 51 9.46 11.23 12.39
CA PRO A 51 10.74 10.92 13.04
C PRO A 51 11.22 12.10 13.90
N ALA A 52 10.50 12.41 14.97
CA ALA A 52 10.77 13.59 15.82
C ALA A 52 12.21 13.63 16.34
N TYR A 53 12.78 12.48 16.72
CA TYR A 53 14.17 12.38 17.18
C TYR A 53 15.20 12.96 16.19
N LYS A 54 14.92 12.93 14.88
CA LYS A 54 15.79 13.51 13.84
C LYS A 54 15.62 15.02 13.70
N LEU A 55 14.43 15.53 14.04
CA LEU A 55 13.99 16.90 13.77
C LEU A 55 14.16 17.85 14.96
N ASN A 56 14.30 17.30 16.17
CA ASN A 56 14.43 18.06 17.42
C ASN A 56 15.66 18.98 17.50
N LEU A 57 16.54 18.98 16.50
CA LEU A 57 17.70 19.86 16.41
C LEU A 57 17.41 21.24 15.82
N ARG A 58 16.18 21.55 15.35
CA ARG A 58 15.89 22.87 14.71
C ARG A 58 14.61 23.53 15.22
N PRO A 59 14.69 24.64 15.98
CA PRO A 59 13.55 25.50 16.31
C PRO A 59 12.78 25.91 15.04
N GLY A 60 11.44 25.96 15.10
CA GLY A 60 10.60 26.49 14.01
C GLY A 60 10.39 25.57 12.79
N ILE A 61 10.49 24.25 12.96
CA ILE A 61 10.00 23.32 11.92
C ILE A 61 8.47 23.37 11.93
N ASP A 62 7.88 23.85 10.84
CA ASP A 62 6.44 23.76 10.63
C ASP A 62 6.02 22.30 10.52
N PHE A 63 5.10 21.87 11.40
CA PHE A 63 4.39 20.62 11.19
C PHE A 63 3.61 20.74 9.88
N ASN A 64 4.02 19.99 8.86
CA ASN A 64 3.28 19.85 7.61
C ASN A 64 2.60 18.48 7.58
N ILE A 65 1.59 18.31 8.44
CA ILE A 65 0.92 17.04 8.63
C ILE A 65 -0.42 17.09 7.90
N SER A 66 -0.62 16.17 6.95
CA SER A 66 -1.86 16.08 6.19
C SER A 66 -3.07 15.85 7.12
N PRO A 67 -4.20 16.57 6.93
CA PRO A 67 -5.41 16.40 7.73
C PRO A 67 -6.09 15.03 7.55
N SER A 68 -5.65 14.28 6.55
CA SER A 68 -6.20 12.96 6.21
C SER A 68 -5.58 11.83 7.01
N ILE A 69 -4.54 12.09 7.81
CA ILE A 69 -3.96 11.10 8.71
C ILE A 69 -4.99 10.79 9.82
N ASP A 70 -5.14 9.50 10.15
CA ASP A 70 -5.94 9.03 11.28
C ASP A 70 -5.07 8.80 12.52
N TYR A 71 -3.84 8.31 12.33
CA TYR A 71 -2.88 8.08 13.41
C TYR A 71 -1.51 8.61 13.03
N LEU A 72 -0.95 9.44 13.91
CA LEU A 72 0.41 9.96 13.78
C LEU A 72 1.32 9.21 14.75
N ASN A 73 2.13 8.31 14.23
CA ASN A 73 3.17 7.60 14.98
C ASN A 73 4.35 8.55 15.21
N TYR A 74 4.38 9.18 16.38
CA TYR A 74 5.42 10.11 16.80
C TYR A 74 6.62 9.33 17.34
N ILE A 75 7.71 9.29 16.57
CA ILE A 75 8.93 8.58 16.94
C ILE A 75 9.81 9.52 17.76
N ALA A 76 9.63 9.45 19.09
CA ALA A 76 10.32 10.33 20.01
C ALA A 76 11.82 10.04 20.10
N PHE A 77 12.25 8.79 20.01
CA PHE A 77 13.63 8.41 20.29
C PHE A 77 14.23 7.52 19.20
N GLY A 78 15.55 7.62 19.05
CA GLY A 78 16.32 6.75 18.18
C GLY A 78 16.45 5.33 18.78
N PRO A 79 16.92 4.35 17.96
CA PRO A 79 16.94 2.94 18.35
C PRO A 79 17.72 2.61 19.64
N ASN A 80 18.71 3.43 20.01
CA ASN A 80 19.60 3.14 21.14
C ASN A 80 19.33 3.99 22.38
N ASP A 81 18.40 4.95 22.32
CA ASP A 81 18.21 5.92 23.41
C ASP A 81 17.64 5.23 24.67
N LEU A 82 16.83 4.18 24.50
CA LEU A 82 16.27 3.41 25.61
C LEU A 82 17.32 2.62 26.40
N VAL A 83 18.50 2.36 25.80
CA VAL A 83 19.53 1.48 26.36
C VAL A 83 20.80 2.24 26.77
N ASN A 84 20.97 3.48 26.33
CA ASN A 84 22.16 4.29 26.65
C ASN A 84 22.05 5.09 27.96
N ASN A 85 20.91 5.06 28.65
CA ASN A 85 20.61 5.92 29.81
C ASN A 85 21.12 5.42 31.19
N GLY A 86 22.28 4.76 31.25
CA GLY A 86 22.93 4.38 32.52
C GLY A 86 22.18 3.30 33.31
N SER A 87 22.08 3.40 34.64
CA SER A 87 21.31 2.48 35.50
C SER A 87 19.79 2.71 35.49
N ASN A 88 19.33 3.79 34.84
CA ASN A 88 17.92 4.13 34.61
C ASN A 88 17.43 3.63 33.23
N LEU A 89 17.95 2.49 32.79
CA LEU A 89 17.47 1.78 31.60
C LEU A 89 15.96 1.66 31.73
N ASN A 90 15.22 1.94 30.64
CA ASN A 90 13.77 1.82 30.56
C ASN A 90 12.96 3.00 31.10
N ASN A 91 13.57 4.17 31.34
CA ASN A 91 12.81 5.36 31.71
C ASN A 91 12.55 6.29 30.48
N PRO A 92 11.47 6.08 29.70
CA PRO A 92 11.10 6.95 28.59
C PRO A 92 10.76 8.38 29.04
N PHE A 93 10.48 8.61 30.34
CA PHE A 93 10.14 9.94 30.84
C PHE A 93 11.27 10.94 30.67
N ILE A 94 12.51 10.54 30.93
CA ILE A 94 13.66 11.46 30.83
C ILE A 94 13.81 11.92 29.38
N LEU A 95 13.72 10.99 28.43
CA LEU A 95 13.82 11.29 26.99
C LEU A 95 12.67 12.17 26.50
N LEU A 96 11.44 11.87 26.94
CA LEU A 96 10.26 12.65 26.55
C LEU A 96 10.19 14.02 27.24
N ALA A 97 10.75 14.17 28.44
CA ALA A 97 10.84 15.46 29.12
C ALA A 97 11.65 16.47 28.30
N TYR A 98 12.72 16.04 27.64
CA TYR A 98 13.47 16.87 26.69
C TYR A 98 12.68 17.27 25.44
N GLN A 99 11.54 16.62 25.18
CA GLN A 99 10.69 16.87 24.03
C GLN A 99 9.33 17.44 24.41
N ASN A 100 9.10 17.75 25.69
CA ASN A 100 7.79 18.18 26.16
C ASN A 100 7.26 19.38 25.37
N ASP A 101 8.12 20.39 25.16
CA ASP A 101 7.77 21.59 24.39
C ASP A 101 7.33 21.26 22.96
N ARG A 102 7.97 20.27 22.32
CA ARG A 102 7.62 19.84 20.96
C ARG A 102 6.34 19.03 20.90
N ILE A 103 6.10 18.19 21.91
CA ILE A 103 4.85 17.46 22.05
C ILE A 103 3.69 18.47 22.25
N ASP A 104 3.91 19.51 23.05
CA ASP A 104 2.92 20.57 23.30
C ASP A 104 2.70 21.46 22.05
N GLU A 105 3.75 21.73 21.29
CA GLU A 105 3.67 22.41 19.99
C GLU A 105 2.85 21.59 18.99
N LEU A 106 3.08 20.27 18.89
CA LEU A 106 2.32 19.37 18.02
C LEU A 106 0.84 19.32 18.42
N LYS A 107 0.52 19.24 19.71
CA LYS A 107 -0.87 19.30 20.21
C LYS A 107 -1.52 20.64 19.89
N THR A 108 -0.78 21.74 20.05
CA THR A 108 -1.24 23.08 19.71
C THR A 108 -1.50 23.21 18.21
N TYR A 109 -0.61 22.69 17.38
CA TYR A 109 -0.77 22.61 15.93
C TYR A 109 -2.01 21.80 15.55
N LYS A 110 -2.20 20.59 16.11
CA LYS A 110 -3.38 19.74 15.91
C LYS A 110 -4.67 20.51 16.26
N LYS A 111 -4.70 21.20 17.41
CA LYS A 111 -5.85 21.99 17.86
C LYS A 111 -6.14 23.17 16.92
N ASN A 112 -5.13 23.97 16.60
CA ASN A 112 -5.28 25.18 15.78
C ASN A 112 -5.76 24.85 14.35
N ASN A 113 -5.29 23.73 13.79
CA ASN A 113 -5.67 23.27 12.45
C ASN A 113 -6.88 22.32 12.46
N LYS A 114 -7.52 22.10 13.62
CA LYS A 114 -8.70 21.22 13.80
C LYS A 114 -8.47 19.80 13.26
N LEU A 115 -7.25 19.29 13.42
CA LEU A 115 -6.85 17.96 12.95
C LEU A 115 -7.38 16.90 13.92
N LYS A 116 -7.81 15.76 13.37
CA LYS A 116 -8.51 14.71 14.13
C LYS A 116 -7.67 13.48 14.43
N PHE A 117 -6.44 13.39 13.93
CA PHE A 117 -5.59 12.22 14.13
C PHE A 117 -5.28 11.96 15.60
N GLU A 118 -5.11 10.70 15.97
CA GLU A 118 -4.54 10.27 17.25
C GLU A 118 -3.01 10.42 17.22
N ILE A 119 -2.40 10.82 18.35
CA ILE A 119 -0.94 10.91 18.50
C ILE A 119 -0.46 9.66 19.23
N ILE A 120 0.24 8.79 18.53
CA ILE A 120 0.71 7.49 19.04
C ILE A 120 2.19 7.59 19.37
N LEU A 121 2.59 7.20 20.59
CA LEU A 121 4.00 7.10 20.95
C LEU A 121 4.61 5.88 20.23
N SER A 122 5.44 6.12 19.22
CA SER A 122 6.13 5.05 18.49
C SER A 122 7.51 4.79 19.08
N VAL A 123 7.75 3.53 19.46
CA VAL A 123 8.90 3.07 20.22
C VAL A 123 9.81 2.25 19.31
N LEU A 124 10.92 2.83 18.86
CA LEU A 124 11.95 2.09 18.14
C LEU A 124 12.74 1.19 19.08
N LEU A 125 12.58 -0.13 18.95
CA LEU A 125 13.42 -1.08 19.68
C LEU A 125 14.83 -1.15 19.03
N PRO A 126 15.90 -1.33 19.82
CA PRO A 126 17.25 -1.49 19.29
C PRO A 126 17.34 -2.65 18.31
N THR A 127 18.09 -2.49 17.22
CA THR A 127 18.25 -3.58 16.23
C THR A 127 19.44 -4.49 16.53
N ASP A 128 20.37 -4.06 17.37
CA ASP A 128 21.49 -4.90 17.80
C ASP A 128 21.11 -5.81 18.98
N GLY A 129 21.54 -7.07 18.88
CA GLY A 129 21.20 -8.10 19.86
C GLY A 129 21.71 -7.80 21.28
N ASN A 130 22.79 -7.02 21.43
CA ASN A 130 23.35 -6.66 22.73
C ASN A 130 22.44 -5.67 23.46
N ASN A 131 22.00 -4.62 22.80
CA ASN A 131 21.10 -3.64 23.39
C ASN A 131 19.71 -4.22 23.63
N LEU A 132 19.21 -5.11 22.76
CA LEU A 132 17.99 -5.86 23.03
C LEU A 132 18.12 -6.77 24.26
N THR A 133 19.23 -7.50 24.36
CA THR A 133 19.55 -8.33 25.53
C THR A 133 19.58 -7.49 26.80
N ARG A 134 20.15 -6.28 26.76
CA ARG A 134 20.18 -5.34 27.90
C ARG A 134 18.80 -4.78 28.23
N LEU A 135 18.01 -4.43 27.22
CA LEU A 135 16.67 -3.84 27.37
C LEU A 135 15.69 -4.81 28.04
N PHE A 136 15.77 -6.10 27.70
CA PHE A 136 14.89 -7.13 28.23
C PHE A 136 15.56 -8.03 29.29
N ASN A 137 16.85 -7.83 29.57
CA ASN A 137 17.71 -8.68 30.42
C ASN A 137 17.51 -10.17 30.14
N VAL A 138 17.55 -10.51 28.84
CA VAL A 138 17.46 -11.89 28.36
C VAL A 138 18.87 -12.42 28.22
N SER A 139 19.26 -13.40 29.04
CA SER A 139 20.55 -14.06 28.86
C SER A 139 20.65 -14.68 27.46
N ALA A 140 21.85 -14.73 26.88
CA ALA A 140 22.06 -15.34 25.56
C ALA A 140 21.64 -16.83 25.51
N SER A 141 21.54 -17.49 26.66
CA SER A 141 21.02 -18.86 26.82
C SER A 141 19.49 -18.97 26.84
N GLY A 142 18.76 -17.87 26.69
CA GLY A 142 17.28 -17.85 26.65
C GLY A 142 16.59 -17.99 28.01
N SER A 143 17.34 -18.09 29.11
CA SER A 143 16.76 -18.12 30.46
C SER A 143 16.23 -16.74 30.85
N ARG A 144 14.93 -16.70 31.18
CA ARG A 144 14.16 -15.50 31.50
C ARG A 144 14.54 -14.93 32.88
N SER A 145 14.71 -13.61 32.98
CA SER A 145 14.34 -12.89 34.19
C SER A 145 12.93 -12.32 33.98
N GLY A 146 11.90 -13.07 34.39
CA GLY A 146 10.51 -12.69 34.17
C GLY A 146 10.19 -11.38 34.88
N GLY A 147 10.09 -10.28 34.14
CA GLY A 147 9.69 -8.99 34.73
C GLY A 147 10.06 -7.75 33.92
N GLN A 148 11.13 -7.77 33.13
CA GLN A 148 11.58 -6.54 32.47
C GLN A 148 10.67 -6.06 31.34
N GLY A 149 10.12 -6.97 30.51
CA GLY A 149 9.13 -6.60 29.49
C GLY A 149 7.89 -5.96 30.11
N ALA A 150 7.41 -6.48 31.24
CA ALA A 150 6.29 -5.91 31.99
C ALA A 150 6.65 -4.55 32.62
N GLN A 151 7.85 -4.40 33.19
CA GLN A 151 8.31 -3.11 33.72
C GLN A 151 8.43 -2.06 32.62
N LEU A 152 8.97 -2.42 31.45
CA LEU A 152 9.03 -1.55 30.29
C LEU A 152 7.61 -1.16 29.83
N ALA A 153 6.67 -2.10 29.79
CA ALA A 153 5.27 -1.80 29.49
C ALA A 153 4.70 -0.76 30.46
N THR A 154 4.88 -0.96 31.77
CA THR A 154 4.42 -0.02 32.82
C THR A 154 5.02 1.37 32.62
N ASN A 155 6.32 1.45 32.34
CA ASN A 155 7.01 2.72 32.13
C ASN A 155 6.51 3.44 30.87
N LEU A 156 6.29 2.71 29.77
CA LEU A 156 5.76 3.25 28.52
C LEU A 156 4.33 3.73 28.67
N VAL A 157 3.45 2.97 29.34
CA VAL A 157 2.06 3.40 29.61
C VAL A 157 2.02 4.63 30.49
N SER A 158 2.85 4.66 31.53
CA SER A 158 2.94 5.82 32.42
C SER A 158 3.40 7.07 31.64
N ALA A 159 4.38 6.92 30.74
CA ALA A 159 4.82 8.00 29.86
C ALA A 159 3.73 8.43 28.86
N ALA A 160 3.06 7.48 28.21
CA ALA A 160 1.95 7.78 27.30
C ALA A 160 0.84 8.57 28.01
N ASN A 161 0.53 8.22 29.26
CA ASN A 161 -0.44 8.95 30.09
C ASN A 161 0.04 10.36 30.45
N GLN A 162 1.27 10.50 30.96
CA GLN A 162 1.80 11.80 31.40
C GLN A 162 1.89 12.79 30.24
N PHE A 163 2.39 12.36 29.08
CA PHE A 163 2.56 13.22 27.92
C PHE A 163 1.32 13.27 27.02
N GLY A 164 0.21 12.62 27.41
CA GLY A 164 -1.07 12.70 26.70
C GLY A 164 -1.06 12.11 25.30
N PHE A 165 -0.33 11.00 25.09
CA PHE A 165 -0.40 10.20 23.87
C PHE A 165 -1.68 9.34 23.86
N ASP A 166 -2.27 9.15 22.69
CA ASP A 166 -3.52 8.41 22.49
C ASP A 166 -3.30 6.88 22.42
N GLY A 167 -2.04 6.45 22.29
CA GLY A 167 -1.66 5.04 22.22
C GLY A 167 -0.16 4.82 22.15
N ILE A 168 0.23 3.57 21.97
CA ILE A 168 1.62 3.14 21.83
C ILE A 168 1.76 2.25 20.59
N ASP A 169 2.78 2.51 19.78
CA ASP A 169 3.24 1.65 18.70
C ASP A 169 4.60 1.06 19.08
N ILE A 170 4.73 -0.26 19.04
CA ILE A 170 6.03 -0.91 19.30
C ILE A 170 6.63 -1.36 17.99
N ASP A 171 7.79 -0.77 17.67
CA ASP A 171 8.49 -1.08 16.45
C ASP A 171 9.42 -2.29 16.63
N TYR A 172 9.11 -3.38 15.94
CA TYR A 172 9.84 -4.63 16.05
C TYR A 172 11.22 -4.52 15.38
N PRO A 173 12.31 -4.91 16.08
CA PRO A 173 13.67 -4.59 15.66
C PRO A 173 14.16 -5.38 14.44
N PHE A 174 13.64 -6.61 14.24
CA PHE A 174 14.10 -7.48 13.16
C PHE A 174 13.22 -7.36 11.92
N LYS A 175 13.09 -6.13 11.41
CA LYS A 175 12.43 -5.93 10.10
C LYS A 175 13.29 -6.39 8.93
N LEU A 176 14.61 -6.34 9.16
CA LEU A 176 15.62 -6.71 8.18
C LEU A 176 15.97 -8.19 8.34
N PRO A 177 16.14 -8.93 7.23
CA PRO A 177 16.46 -10.36 7.24
C PRO A 177 17.87 -10.69 7.77
N CYS A 178 18.70 -9.68 8.06
CA CYS A 178 20.12 -9.88 8.36
C CYS A 178 20.44 -10.20 9.83
N TYR A 179 19.44 -10.14 10.72
CA TYR A 179 19.65 -10.45 12.12
C TYR A 179 19.17 -11.87 12.44
N PRO A 180 20.04 -12.74 13.00
CA PRO A 180 19.59 -14.03 13.48
C PRO A 180 18.53 -13.80 14.55
N LEU A 181 17.36 -14.43 14.38
CA LEU A 181 16.29 -14.38 15.36
C LEU A 181 16.83 -14.87 16.70
N LEU A 182 16.89 -13.96 17.68
CA LEU A 182 17.22 -14.33 19.05
C LEU A 182 16.03 -15.11 19.61
N GLY A 183 16.15 -16.44 19.74
CA GLY A 183 15.04 -17.32 20.12
C GLY A 183 14.34 -16.93 21.44
N GLY A 184 15.05 -16.28 22.36
CA GLY A 184 14.49 -15.75 23.62
C GLY A 184 13.77 -14.41 23.48
N PHE A 185 13.97 -13.65 22.40
CA PHE A 185 13.43 -12.31 22.23
C PHE A 185 11.91 -12.31 22.01
N ASN A 186 11.39 -13.18 21.15
CA ASN A 186 9.95 -13.22 20.85
C ASN A 186 9.10 -13.47 22.10
N SER A 187 9.64 -14.22 23.04
CA SER A 187 9.06 -14.43 24.36
C SER A 187 8.98 -13.12 25.16
N ALA A 188 10.10 -12.40 25.30
CA ALA A 188 10.14 -11.13 26.03
C ALA A 188 9.29 -10.04 25.35
N TYR A 189 9.27 -10.04 24.02
CA TYR A 189 8.41 -9.18 23.21
C TYR A 189 6.93 -9.50 23.43
N SER A 190 6.54 -10.79 23.49
CA SER A 190 5.17 -11.17 23.85
C SER A 190 4.79 -10.72 25.26
N ASP A 191 5.70 -10.82 26.23
CA ASP A 191 5.45 -10.36 27.60
C ASP A 191 5.25 -8.83 27.65
N LEU A 192 6.03 -8.08 26.87
CA LEU A 192 5.85 -6.63 26.68
C LEU A 192 4.48 -6.31 26.09
N LEU A 193 4.10 -6.95 24.98
CA LEU A 193 2.81 -6.69 24.33
C LEU A 193 1.62 -7.05 25.23
N ASN A 194 1.69 -8.16 25.97
CA ASN A 194 0.67 -8.52 26.96
C ASN A 194 0.57 -7.47 28.07
N GLY A 195 1.71 -7.03 28.61
CA GLY A 195 1.77 -5.98 29.62
C GLY A 195 1.16 -4.67 29.13
N LEU A 196 1.43 -4.27 27.89
CA LEU A 196 0.85 -3.08 27.26
C LEU A 196 -0.65 -3.22 27.07
N SER A 197 -1.10 -4.33 26.48
CA SER A 197 -2.51 -4.59 26.19
C SER A 197 -3.38 -4.56 27.45
N LEU A 198 -2.90 -5.12 28.57
CA LEU A 198 -3.61 -5.09 29.85
C LEU A 198 -3.67 -3.68 30.48
N GLN A 199 -2.67 -2.84 30.23
CA GLN A 199 -2.52 -1.55 30.91
C GLN A 199 -3.06 -0.36 30.10
N LEU A 200 -3.07 -0.43 28.76
CA LEU A 200 -3.50 0.67 27.88
C LEU A 200 -5.00 0.94 27.91
N ARG A 201 -5.82 -0.03 28.33
CA ARG A 201 -7.29 0.06 28.49
C ARG A 201 -8.00 0.62 27.25
N ASN A 202 -8.20 1.94 27.19
CA ASN A 202 -8.95 2.66 26.14
C ASN A 202 -8.02 3.36 25.12
N LYS A 203 -6.72 3.09 25.17
CA LYS A 203 -5.71 3.64 24.26
C LYS A 203 -5.32 2.62 23.21
N SER A 204 -4.93 3.10 22.04
CA SER A 204 -4.54 2.26 20.91
C SER A 204 -3.20 1.53 21.20
N LEU A 205 -3.12 0.24 20.89
CA LEU A 205 -1.87 -0.53 20.86
C LEU A 205 -1.59 -0.97 19.42
N MET A 206 -0.49 -0.52 18.86
CA MET A 206 -0.04 -0.89 17.52
C MET A 206 1.30 -1.59 17.57
N ILE A 207 1.60 -2.34 16.51
CA ILE A 207 2.95 -2.83 16.27
C ILE A 207 3.37 -2.48 14.86
N THR A 208 4.67 -2.27 14.70
CA THR A 208 5.31 -2.12 13.40
C THR A 208 6.26 -3.27 13.19
N ALA A 209 6.17 -3.94 12.04
CA ALA A 209 6.91 -5.15 11.76
C ALA A 209 7.40 -5.19 10.31
N GLY A 210 8.37 -6.06 10.04
CA GLY A 210 8.90 -6.26 8.69
C GLY A 210 8.12 -7.27 7.87
N GLN A 211 8.80 -7.82 6.88
CA GLN A 211 8.24 -8.75 5.89
C GLN A 211 7.85 -10.12 6.47
N TYR A 212 8.48 -10.52 7.57
CA TYR A 212 8.29 -11.83 8.17
C TYR A 212 7.34 -11.75 9.36
N PRO A 213 6.38 -12.67 9.45
CA PRO A 213 5.54 -12.82 10.64
C PRO A 213 6.36 -12.99 11.91
N ILE A 214 5.94 -12.30 12.97
CA ILE A 214 6.52 -12.49 14.29
C ILE A 214 5.88 -13.73 14.92
N ASN A 215 6.70 -14.75 15.20
CA ASN A 215 6.24 -15.94 15.91
C ASN A 215 6.29 -15.71 17.42
N LEU A 216 5.14 -15.43 18.03
CA LEU A 216 5.01 -15.30 19.48
C LEU A 216 4.78 -16.70 20.07
N ASN A 217 5.82 -17.23 20.74
CA ASN A 217 6.02 -18.64 21.06
C ASN A 217 4.88 -19.41 21.77
N ASN A 218 3.75 -18.80 22.15
CA ASN A 218 2.54 -19.47 22.67
C ASN A 218 1.27 -18.59 22.60
N THR A 219 1.33 -17.44 21.93
CA THR A 219 0.26 -16.43 21.96
C THR A 219 -0.09 -16.03 20.54
N ASN A 220 -1.33 -16.29 20.14
CA ASN A 220 -1.83 -15.76 18.88
C ASN A 220 -1.99 -14.23 19.01
N PHE A 221 -1.60 -13.47 17.98
CA PHE A 221 -1.90 -12.03 17.90
C PHE A 221 -3.39 -11.71 18.07
N ASN A 222 -4.28 -12.67 17.82
CA ASN A 222 -5.71 -12.57 18.10
C ASN A 222 -6.04 -12.45 19.60
N ASN A 223 -5.16 -12.94 20.47
CA ASN A 223 -5.36 -12.91 21.92
C ASN A 223 -4.67 -11.70 22.58
N ILE A 224 -3.72 -11.07 21.88
CA ILE A 224 -3.06 -9.86 22.32
C ILE A 224 -3.86 -8.70 21.73
N GLY A 225 -4.42 -7.83 22.57
CA GLY A 225 -5.26 -6.69 22.17
C GLY A 225 -4.49 -5.59 21.44
N VAL A 226 -3.85 -5.93 20.32
CA VAL A 226 -3.20 -5.04 19.36
C VAL A 226 -4.26 -4.59 18.36
N ASP A 227 -4.49 -3.30 18.19
CA ASP A 227 -5.50 -2.79 17.26
C ASP A 227 -5.04 -2.94 15.81
N PHE A 228 -3.78 -2.60 15.53
CA PHE A 228 -3.21 -2.61 14.18
C PHE A 228 -1.79 -3.17 14.10
N ILE A 229 -1.49 -3.83 12.99
CA ILE A 229 -0.18 -4.38 12.65
C ILE A 229 0.30 -3.71 11.37
N ASN A 230 1.26 -2.80 11.51
CA ASN A 230 1.89 -2.04 10.43
C ASN A 230 2.99 -2.88 9.78
N ILE A 231 2.68 -3.53 8.66
CA ILE A 231 3.64 -4.37 7.94
C ILE A 231 4.42 -3.51 6.96
N GLN A 232 5.69 -3.22 7.26
CA GLN A 232 6.62 -2.57 6.34
C GLN A 232 6.98 -3.54 5.21
N ALA A 233 6.13 -3.58 4.19
CA ALA A 233 6.18 -4.53 3.08
C ALA A 233 7.09 -4.04 1.95
N PHE A 234 8.15 -3.33 2.30
CA PHE A 234 9.19 -2.89 1.39
C PHE A 234 10.52 -3.53 1.78
N ASN A 235 11.39 -3.69 0.79
CA ASN A 235 12.68 -4.28 0.95
C ASN A 235 13.72 -3.22 1.26
N LEU A 236 14.23 -3.30 2.47
CA LEU A 236 15.43 -2.59 2.90
C LEU A 236 16.69 -3.45 2.68
N ASN A 237 16.54 -4.69 2.18
CA ASN A 237 17.67 -5.58 1.94
C ASN A 237 18.37 -5.23 0.62
N VAL A 238 19.56 -4.65 0.78
CA VAL A 238 20.54 -4.31 -0.27
C VAL A 238 21.17 -5.52 -0.99
N ASN A 239 20.62 -6.72 -0.85
CA ASN A 239 21.03 -7.89 -1.66
C ASN A 239 19.84 -8.62 -2.29
N SER A 240 18.72 -7.91 -2.41
CA SER A 240 17.54 -8.42 -3.09
C SER A 240 17.66 -8.27 -4.60
N THR A 241 17.40 -9.34 -5.36
CA THR A 241 17.31 -9.25 -6.83
C THR A 241 15.97 -8.70 -7.31
N THR A 242 15.03 -8.46 -6.39
CA THR A 242 13.65 -8.05 -6.68
C THR A 242 13.40 -6.60 -6.29
N THR A 243 12.45 -5.94 -6.98
CA THR A 243 11.99 -4.58 -6.65
C THR A 243 11.60 -4.45 -5.17
N SER A 244 11.90 -3.30 -4.56
CA SER A 244 11.76 -3.13 -3.11
C SER A 244 10.32 -3.31 -2.60
N ALA A 245 9.30 -2.81 -3.31
CA ALA A 245 7.92 -2.79 -2.80
C ALA A 245 6.86 -3.23 -3.83
N GLY A 246 7.23 -4.14 -4.73
CA GLY A 246 6.35 -4.67 -5.77
C GLY A 246 5.10 -5.37 -5.22
N ILE A 247 3.97 -5.26 -5.91
CA ILE A 247 2.67 -5.78 -5.49
C ILE A 247 2.66 -7.32 -5.35
N ASP A 248 3.44 -8.00 -6.18
CA ASP A 248 3.66 -9.44 -6.13
C ASP A 248 4.41 -9.86 -4.86
N LYS A 249 5.38 -9.05 -4.44
CA LYS A 249 6.09 -9.26 -3.17
C LYS A 249 5.19 -8.95 -1.97
N ILE A 250 4.43 -7.86 -2.03
CA ILE A 250 3.43 -7.51 -1.01
C ILE A 250 2.44 -8.65 -0.81
N LEU A 251 1.94 -9.26 -1.90
CA LEU A 251 1.05 -10.41 -1.83
C LEU A 251 1.68 -11.58 -1.07
N GLN A 252 2.95 -11.93 -1.37
CA GLN A 252 3.66 -12.99 -0.66
C GLN A 252 3.84 -12.70 0.83
N ILE A 253 4.23 -11.46 1.17
CA ILE A 253 4.41 -11.00 2.55
C ILE A 253 3.10 -11.14 3.33
N PHE A 254 2.01 -10.61 2.79
CA PHE A 254 0.70 -10.67 3.45
C PHE A 254 0.14 -12.08 3.51
N ASN A 255 0.41 -12.94 2.51
CA ASN A 255 0.06 -14.37 2.61
C ASN A 255 0.78 -15.04 3.78
N SER A 256 2.04 -14.68 4.04
CA SER A 256 2.77 -15.14 5.22
C SER A 256 2.14 -14.62 6.52
N TRP A 257 1.84 -13.32 6.60
CA TRP A 257 1.17 -12.73 7.78
C TRP A 257 -0.23 -13.29 8.05
N ASN A 258 -0.98 -13.66 7.01
CA ASN A 258 -2.28 -14.31 7.16
C ASN A 258 -2.22 -15.67 7.86
N THR A 259 -1.03 -16.28 7.99
CA THR A 259 -0.86 -17.52 8.75
C THR A 259 -0.86 -17.31 10.27
N VAL A 260 -0.56 -16.08 10.72
CA VAL A 260 -0.48 -15.73 12.16
C VAL A 260 -1.55 -14.72 12.60
N VAL A 261 -2.11 -13.94 11.66
CA VAL A 261 -3.17 -12.95 11.91
C VAL A 261 -4.36 -13.31 11.04
N THR A 262 -5.41 -13.84 11.66
CA THR A 262 -6.61 -14.28 10.92
C THR A 262 -7.53 -13.12 10.55
N ASP A 263 -7.57 -12.08 11.37
CA ASP A 263 -8.33 -10.87 11.09
C ASP A 263 -7.50 -9.89 10.27
N LYS A 264 -7.68 -9.97 8.94
CA LYS A 264 -7.02 -9.07 7.98
C LYS A 264 -7.36 -7.60 8.18
N SER A 265 -8.48 -7.29 8.83
CA SER A 265 -8.88 -5.91 9.11
C SER A 265 -8.02 -5.25 10.19
N ARG A 266 -7.06 -5.97 10.79
CA ARG A 266 -6.02 -5.41 11.66
C ARG A 266 -4.69 -5.16 10.94
N LEU A 267 -4.52 -5.68 9.72
CA LEU A 267 -3.29 -5.53 8.96
C LEU A 267 -3.29 -4.21 8.18
N ILE A 268 -2.18 -3.48 8.28
CA ILE A 268 -1.93 -2.22 7.58
C ILE A 268 -0.75 -2.42 6.63
N LEU A 269 -0.90 -1.99 5.37
CA LEU A 269 0.19 -2.00 4.39
C LEU A 269 1.11 -0.80 4.61
N GLY A 270 2.36 -1.05 5.01
CA GLY A 270 3.40 -0.03 5.11
C GLY A 270 4.06 0.26 3.77
N VAL A 271 4.18 1.54 3.45
CA VAL A 271 4.90 2.09 2.30
C VAL A 271 5.91 3.15 2.75
N GLU A 272 6.82 3.51 1.86
CA GLU A 272 7.85 4.52 2.11
C GLU A 272 7.79 5.65 1.07
N PHE A 273 7.83 6.90 1.53
CA PHE A 273 7.75 8.11 0.68
C PHE A 273 9.12 8.56 0.16
N GLY A 274 9.89 7.60 -0.28
CA GLY A 274 11.13 7.87 -0.98
C GLY A 274 11.64 6.60 -1.63
N GLY A 275 12.88 6.66 -2.08
CA GLY A 275 13.53 5.55 -2.76
C GLY A 275 14.93 5.32 -2.24
N ILE A 276 15.30 4.04 -2.25
CA ILE A 276 16.65 3.59 -1.95
C ILE A 276 17.41 3.53 -3.27
N ILE A 277 18.55 4.20 -3.32
CA ILE A 277 19.46 4.09 -4.47
C ILE A 277 20.30 2.84 -4.29
N GLU A 278 20.17 1.92 -5.24
CA GLU A 278 20.96 0.71 -5.37
C GLU A 278 21.92 0.85 -6.54
N ILE A 279 23.07 0.17 -6.46
CA ILE A 279 24.00 0.07 -7.58
C ILE A 279 23.91 -1.34 -8.13
N VAL A 280 23.61 -1.46 -9.41
CA VAL A 280 23.29 -2.74 -10.04
C VAL A 280 24.16 -2.98 -11.26
N SER A 281 24.54 -4.23 -11.48
CA SER A 281 25.25 -4.68 -12.67
C SER A 281 24.26 -5.46 -13.55
N PRO A 282 23.79 -4.89 -14.67
CA PRO A 282 22.84 -5.58 -15.53
C PRO A 282 23.50 -6.80 -16.19
N SER A 283 22.71 -7.85 -16.41
CA SER A 283 23.12 -9.05 -17.12
C SER A 283 23.28 -8.80 -18.62
N LYS A 284 22.37 -8.00 -19.20
CA LYS A 284 22.35 -7.61 -20.63
C LYS A 284 21.72 -6.24 -20.85
N ASP A 285 20.49 -6.08 -20.35
CA ASP A 285 19.68 -4.87 -20.53
C ASP A 285 19.01 -4.53 -19.20
N ILE A 286 19.37 -3.37 -18.65
CA ILE A 286 18.92 -2.94 -17.33
C ILE A 286 17.39 -2.88 -17.22
N LYS A 287 16.69 -2.50 -18.30
CA LYS A 287 15.23 -2.41 -18.29
C LYS A 287 14.61 -3.80 -18.19
N SER A 288 15.05 -4.74 -19.02
CA SER A 288 14.63 -6.14 -18.97
C SER A 288 14.95 -6.78 -17.62
N ASP A 289 16.13 -6.53 -17.05
CA ASP A 289 16.53 -7.08 -15.76
C ASP A 289 15.63 -6.56 -14.63
N ILE A 290 15.31 -5.26 -14.61
CA ILE A 290 14.37 -4.68 -13.64
C ILE A 290 12.95 -5.22 -13.82
N GLU A 291 12.42 -5.21 -15.06
CA GLU A 291 11.05 -5.66 -15.34
C GLU A 291 10.84 -7.16 -15.06
N SER A 292 11.90 -7.97 -15.22
CA SER A 292 11.89 -9.39 -14.89
C SER A 292 12.33 -9.71 -13.46
N GLN A 293 12.69 -8.70 -12.66
CA GLN A 293 13.20 -8.86 -11.29
C GLN A 293 14.46 -9.76 -11.17
N HIS A 294 15.37 -9.64 -12.14
CA HIS A 294 16.67 -10.30 -12.15
C HIS A 294 17.81 -9.29 -12.01
N ILE A 295 17.74 -8.47 -10.96
CA ILE A 295 18.72 -7.42 -10.71
C ILE A 295 19.87 -8.00 -9.91
N GLN A 296 21.12 -7.83 -10.35
CA GLN A 296 22.28 -8.18 -9.55
C GLN A 296 22.84 -6.91 -8.89
N ILE A 297 22.86 -6.90 -7.56
CA ILE A 297 23.42 -5.77 -6.82
C ILE A 297 24.94 -5.83 -6.90
N ALA A 298 25.54 -4.73 -7.34
CA ALA A 298 26.98 -4.58 -7.39
C ALA A 298 27.49 -4.37 -5.96
N ASN A 299 28.47 -5.17 -5.54
CA ASN A 299 29.19 -4.88 -4.31
C ASN A 299 30.16 -3.73 -4.57
N VAL A 300 29.78 -2.54 -4.12
CA VAL A 300 30.60 -1.34 -4.29
C VAL A 300 30.81 -0.64 -2.95
N SER A 301 31.84 -1.09 -2.25
CA SER A 301 32.47 -0.29 -1.20
C SER A 301 32.95 1.04 -1.80
N ASN A 302 32.56 2.17 -1.19
CA ASN A 302 33.02 3.54 -1.51
C ASN A 302 32.42 4.23 -2.75
N SER A 303 31.25 3.80 -3.23
CA SER A 303 30.58 4.57 -4.30
C SER A 303 30.07 5.92 -3.80
N LYS A 304 30.34 6.99 -4.56
CA LYS A 304 29.73 8.30 -4.34
C LYS A 304 28.39 8.35 -5.07
N PHE A 305 27.30 8.42 -4.32
CA PHE A 305 25.97 8.56 -4.89
C PHE A 305 25.77 9.97 -5.46
N PRO A 306 25.10 10.11 -6.62
CA PRO A 306 24.93 11.40 -7.29
C PRO A 306 24.00 12.35 -6.53
N MET A 307 23.08 11.79 -5.72
CA MET A 307 22.09 12.53 -4.93
C MET A 307 21.82 11.74 -3.66
N THR A 308 21.85 12.37 -2.48
CA THR A 308 21.55 11.71 -1.20
C THR A 308 20.92 12.72 -0.25
N ASP A 309 19.75 12.43 0.30
CA ASP A 309 19.15 13.24 1.36
C ASP A 309 19.73 12.84 2.72
N GLU A 310 19.91 11.53 2.94
CA GLU A 310 20.45 10.97 4.17
C GLU A 310 21.30 9.73 3.84
N PRO A 311 22.53 9.61 4.40
CA PRO A 311 23.24 8.34 4.40
C PRO A 311 22.56 7.41 5.40
N ILE A 312 22.15 6.24 4.96
CA ILE A 312 21.59 5.26 5.89
C ILE A 312 22.71 4.29 6.28
N PRO A 313 23.00 4.13 7.58
CA PRO A 313 23.94 3.12 8.04
C PRO A 313 23.43 1.75 7.62
N ASP A 314 24.28 0.98 6.95
CA ASP A 314 23.96 -0.41 6.69
C ASP A 314 24.07 -1.22 7.98
N GLN A 315 22.91 -1.43 8.59
CA GLN A 315 22.73 -2.27 9.76
C GLN A 315 23.19 -3.71 9.53
N CYS A 316 23.21 -4.15 8.28
CA CYS A 316 23.60 -5.47 7.85
C CYS A 316 25.03 -5.52 7.25
N GLN A 317 25.75 -4.39 7.21
CA GLN A 317 27.12 -4.28 6.68
C GLN A 317 27.33 -4.70 5.22
N TYR A 318 26.28 -4.73 4.38
CA TYR A 318 26.32 -5.24 3.02
C TYR A 318 26.67 -4.21 1.92
N SER A 319 26.40 -2.90 2.08
CA SER A 319 26.79 -1.84 1.13
C SER A 319 26.49 -0.42 1.64
N SER A 320 27.10 0.60 1.02
CA SER A 320 26.64 1.98 1.16
C SER A 320 25.35 2.15 0.34
N TYR A 321 24.28 2.69 0.92
CA TYR A 321 23.09 3.09 0.16
C TYR A 321 22.70 4.53 0.50
N ALA A 322 21.99 5.15 -0.43
CA ALA A 322 21.53 6.51 -0.31
C ALA A 322 20.02 6.58 -0.41
N TYR A 323 19.45 7.47 0.39
CA TYR A 323 18.03 7.71 0.39
C TYR A 323 17.67 8.96 -0.41
N LEU A 324 16.58 8.88 -1.18
CA LEU A 324 15.94 10.04 -1.83
C LEU A 324 14.50 10.17 -1.37
N SER A 325 14.15 11.30 -0.76
CA SER A 325 12.77 11.68 -0.49
C SER A 325 11.97 11.85 -1.77
N TRP A 326 10.64 11.70 -1.67
CA TRP A 326 9.75 12.04 -2.77
C TRP A 326 9.93 13.48 -3.25
N ASN A 327 10.20 14.42 -2.34
CA ASN A 327 10.49 15.80 -2.70
C ASN A 327 11.71 15.93 -3.64
N THR A 328 12.79 15.21 -3.36
CA THR A 328 13.99 15.15 -4.23
C THR A 328 13.70 14.40 -5.54
N LEU A 329 13.02 13.25 -5.46
CA LEU A 329 12.62 12.47 -6.64
C LEU A 329 11.75 13.27 -7.60
N LYS A 330 10.79 14.05 -7.08
CA LYS A 330 9.94 14.93 -7.89
C LYS A 330 10.74 15.96 -8.67
N GLN A 331 11.81 16.50 -8.11
CA GLN A 331 12.67 17.44 -8.84
C GLN A 331 13.37 16.75 -10.01
N VAL A 332 13.87 15.52 -9.81
CA VAL A 332 14.42 14.69 -10.88
C VAL A 332 13.36 14.38 -11.94
N LEU A 333 12.15 14.05 -11.50
CA LEU A 333 10.99 13.70 -12.34
C LEU A 333 10.33 14.90 -13.01
N SER A 334 10.51 16.13 -12.53
CA SER A 334 9.81 17.34 -13.04
C SER A 334 10.18 17.71 -14.49
N SER A 335 11.11 16.97 -15.09
CA SER A 335 11.36 16.90 -16.54
C SER A 335 10.40 15.96 -17.31
N SER A 336 9.53 15.22 -16.63
CA SER A 336 8.83 14.03 -17.15
C SER A 336 7.58 13.61 -16.34
N SER A 337 6.75 14.55 -15.87
CA SER A 337 5.64 14.26 -14.94
C SER A 337 4.48 13.39 -15.48
N CYS A 338 4.53 12.96 -16.74
CA CYS A 338 3.98 11.68 -17.17
C CYS A 338 4.58 11.31 -18.53
N PRO A 339 5.41 10.26 -18.65
CA PRO A 339 6.18 10.02 -19.86
C PRO A 339 5.34 9.18 -20.82
N THR A 340 4.25 9.74 -21.34
CA THR A 340 3.61 9.12 -22.51
C THR A 340 4.31 9.50 -23.80
N ASN A 341 5.00 10.65 -23.89
CA ASN A 341 5.75 11.06 -25.10
C ASN A 341 6.80 12.18 -24.93
N GLN A 342 7.18 12.59 -23.71
CA GLN A 342 8.15 13.67 -23.56
C GLN A 342 9.58 13.13 -23.65
N THR A 343 10.29 13.57 -24.70
CA THR A 343 11.74 13.45 -24.83
C THR A 343 12.38 14.07 -23.58
N PRO A 344 13.23 13.34 -22.84
CA PRO A 344 13.85 13.87 -21.63
C PRO A 344 14.49 15.23 -21.91
N THR A 345 14.20 16.25 -21.11
CA THR A 345 14.96 17.49 -21.17
C THR A 345 16.44 17.17 -20.91
N SER A 346 17.34 17.67 -21.76
CA SER A 346 18.74 17.25 -21.89
C SER A 346 19.64 17.36 -20.65
N SER A 347 19.12 17.78 -19.49
CA SER A 347 19.89 18.01 -18.26
C SER A 347 19.88 16.84 -17.27
N SER A 348 18.88 15.95 -17.28
CA SER A 348 18.83 14.79 -16.36
C SER A 348 19.24 13.52 -17.08
N GLN A 349 20.27 12.83 -16.57
CA GLN A 349 20.70 11.53 -17.08
C GLN A 349 19.83 10.36 -16.57
N TRP A 350 18.88 10.64 -15.65
CA TRP A 350 17.97 9.62 -15.12
C TRP A 350 16.88 9.28 -16.14
N LYS A 351 16.66 7.97 -16.33
CA LYS A 351 15.60 7.42 -17.16
C LYS A 351 14.52 6.83 -16.27
N TYR A 352 13.27 7.14 -16.57
CA TYR A 352 12.10 6.55 -15.91
C TYR A 352 11.73 5.20 -16.53
N GLY A 353 11.28 4.28 -15.70
CA GLY A 353 10.57 3.08 -16.12
C GLY A 353 9.51 2.67 -15.10
N PHE A 354 8.64 1.75 -15.51
CA PHE A 354 7.59 1.21 -14.67
C PHE A 354 7.51 -0.31 -14.84
N ALA A 355 7.85 -1.05 -13.78
CA ALA A 355 7.83 -2.50 -13.77
C ALA A 355 6.37 -2.98 -13.71
N LYS A 356 5.77 -3.23 -14.89
CA LYS A 356 4.32 -3.48 -15.04
C LYS A 356 3.76 -4.62 -14.18
N ASN A 357 4.55 -5.66 -13.95
CA ASN A 357 4.16 -6.82 -13.14
C ASN A 357 4.23 -6.49 -11.64
N ALA A 358 5.30 -5.83 -11.21
CA ALA A 358 5.49 -5.39 -9.83
C ALA A 358 4.62 -4.18 -9.46
N LYS A 359 4.06 -3.45 -10.44
CA LYS A 359 3.37 -2.16 -10.23
C LYS A 359 4.23 -1.15 -9.47
N GLN A 360 5.51 -1.08 -9.83
CA GLN A 360 6.52 -0.25 -9.16
C GLN A 360 7.23 0.64 -10.17
N PRO A 361 7.29 1.97 -9.97
CA PRO A 361 8.12 2.84 -10.77
C PRO A 361 9.59 2.71 -10.36
N TYR A 362 10.47 3.07 -11.27
CA TYR A 362 11.90 3.16 -10.99
C TYR A 362 12.57 4.24 -11.83
N LEU A 363 13.65 4.79 -11.29
CA LEU A 363 14.60 5.62 -12.01
C LEU A 363 15.90 4.84 -12.18
N TYR A 364 16.59 5.02 -13.31
CA TYR A 364 17.92 4.46 -13.49
C TYR A 364 18.86 5.40 -14.25
N GLN A 365 20.15 5.37 -13.90
CA GLN A 365 21.21 6.16 -14.52
C GLN A 365 22.49 5.32 -14.60
N GLN A 366 23.15 5.30 -15.75
CA GLN A 366 24.44 4.62 -15.88
C GLN A 366 25.54 5.39 -15.15
N GLN A 367 26.41 4.70 -14.43
CA GLN A 367 27.59 5.29 -13.79
C GLN A 367 28.59 5.80 -14.83
N THR A 368 29.17 6.98 -14.60
CA THR A 368 30.26 7.49 -15.42
C THR A 368 31.42 6.51 -15.38
N SER A 369 31.84 6.04 -16.56
CA SER A 369 32.97 5.11 -16.72
C SER A 369 32.76 3.69 -16.16
N SER A 370 31.53 3.25 -15.94
CA SER A 370 31.21 1.89 -15.46
C SER A 370 30.04 1.28 -16.23
N SER A 371 29.96 -0.06 -16.25
CA SER A 371 28.80 -0.82 -16.74
C SER A 371 27.67 -0.88 -15.72
N ASN A 372 27.89 -0.38 -14.51
CA ASN A 372 26.90 -0.37 -13.44
C ASN A 372 25.91 0.78 -13.59
N TYR A 373 24.76 0.62 -12.95
CA TYR A 373 23.67 1.58 -12.93
C TYR A 373 23.32 1.93 -11.50
N PHE A 374 23.02 3.20 -11.26
CA PHE A 374 22.20 3.59 -10.11
C PHE A 374 20.75 3.29 -10.46
N VAL A 375 20.02 2.62 -9.57
CA VAL A 375 18.59 2.34 -9.70
C VAL A 375 17.89 2.80 -8.43
N VAL A 376 16.71 3.39 -8.58
CA VAL A 376 15.89 3.84 -7.46
C VAL A 376 14.48 3.32 -7.64
N PHE A 377 14.01 2.50 -6.70
CA PHE A 377 12.61 2.12 -6.58
C PHE A 377 11.94 3.06 -5.59
N TYR A 378 10.78 3.61 -5.94
CA TYR A 378 10.07 4.61 -5.14
C TYR A 378 8.56 4.52 -5.34
N GLU A 379 7.77 5.29 -4.60
CA GLU A 379 6.32 5.35 -4.79
C GLU A 379 5.89 6.56 -5.64
N ASP A 380 4.98 6.35 -6.59
CA ASP A 380 4.27 7.41 -7.31
C ASP A 380 2.75 7.19 -7.25
N TYR A 381 1.98 8.05 -7.93
CA TYR A 381 0.53 7.89 -7.99
C TYR A 381 0.11 6.53 -8.53
N GLN A 382 0.82 5.97 -9.52
CA GLN A 382 0.46 4.73 -10.17
C GLN A 382 0.69 3.52 -9.25
N SER A 383 1.85 3.45 -8.57
CA SER A 383 2.11 2.38 -7.61
C SER A 383 1.22 2.49 -6.37
N LEU A 384 0.99 3.70 -5.86
CA LEU A 384 0.08 3.91 -4.74
C LEU A 384 -1.35 3.50 -5.11
N ASN A 385 -1.83 3.81 -6.33
CA ASN A 385 -3.16 3.38 -6.77
C ASN A 385 -3.30 1.85 -6.73
N ALA A 386 -2.29 1.13 -7.24
CA ALA A 386 -2.29 -0.34 -7.22
C ALA A 386 -2.26 -0.91 -5.79
N LYS A 387 -1.54 -0.25 -4.87
CA LYS A 387 -1.47 -0.65 -3.45
C LYS A 387 -2.78 -0.35 -2.72
N LEU A 388 -3.46 0.76 -3.03
CA LEU A 388 -4.79 1.08 -2.51
C LEU A 388 -5.85 0.10 -3.01
N ASP A 389 -5.82 -0.27 -4.30
CA ASP A 389 -6.67 -1.33 -4.85
C ASP A 389 -6.43 -2.65 -4.10
N TYR A 390 -5.18 -3.00 -3.84
CA TYR A 390 -4.82 -4.19 -3.06
C TYR A 390 -5.37 -4.16 -1.63
N ILE A 391 -5.22 -3.03 -0.92
CA ILE A 391 -5.77 -2.81 0.43
C ILE A 391 -7.28 -3.06 0.43
N ASN A 392 -7.99 -2.44 -0.51
CA ASN A 392 -9.44 -2.54 -0.62
C ASN A 392 -9.90 -3.97 -0.96
N ASN A 393 -9.25 -4.61 -1.93
CA ASN A 393 -9.62 -5.94 -2.42
C ASN A 393 -9.32 -7.06 -1.41
N ASN A 394 -8.34 -6.85 -0.52
CA ASN A 394 -7.96 -7.84 0.50
C ASN A 394 -8.54 -7.56 1.89
N GLY A 395 -9.35 -6.49 2.03
CA GLY A 395 -9.98 -6.13 3.29
C GLY A 395 -8.99 -5.72 4.39
N LEU A 396 -7.84 -5.14 4.00
CA LEU A 396 -6.87 -4.60 4.95
C LEU A 396 -7.42 -3.35 5.64
N ALA A 397 -6.92 -3.01 6.83
CA ALA A 397 -7.39 -1.81 7.53
C ALA A 397 -6.96 -0.51 6.84
N GLY A 398 -5.84 -0.51 6.12
CA GLY A 398 -5.35 0.73 5.53
C GLY A 398 -3.88 0.71 5.14
N ILE A 399 -3.29 1.90 5.17
CA ILE A 399 -1.92 2.17 4.74
C ILE A 399 -1.14 2.91 5.84
N SER A 400 0.14 2.59 5.99
CA SER A 400 1.07 3.34 6.84
C SER A 400 2.24 3.89 6.02
N ILE A 401 2.74 5.07 6.37
CA ILE A 401 3.74 5.81 5.57
C ILE A 401 4.96 6.14 6.43
N ALA A 402 6.09 5.50 6.11
CA ALA A 402 7.38 5.71 6.77
C ALA A 402 8.35 6.47 5.84
N ASP A 403 8.68 7.74 6.02
CA ASP A 403 8.07 8.74 6.93
C ASP A 403 7.34 9.83 6.12
N ILE A 404 6.38 10.49 6.75
CA ILE A 404 5.55 11.50 6.06
C ILE A 404 6.32 12.78 5.73
N THR A 405 7.50 12.98 6.34
CA THR A 405 8.31 14.19 6.14
C THR A 405 9.06 14.19 4.81
N LYS A 406 9.08 13.05 4.14
CA LYS A 406 9.67 12.87 2.80
C LYS A 406 8.70 13.18 1.65
N ASP A 407 7.42 13.43 1.93
CA ASP A 407 6.49 13.93 0.91
C ASP A 407 6.93 15.33 0.43
N SER A 408 6.28 15.85 -0.62
CA SER A 408 6.48 17.21 -1.07
C SER A 408 5.85 18.22 -0.11
N ASN A 409 6.26 19.49 -0.18
CA ASN A 409 5.69 20.56 0.65
C ASN A 409 4.16 20.71 0.48
N ASP A 410 3.62 20.34 -0.68
CA ASP A 410 2.19 20.30 -0.98
C ASP A 410 1.52 18.96 -0.65
N SER A 411 2.20 18.05 0.06
CA SER A 411 1.70 16.75 0.51
C SER A 411 1.09 15.93 -0.63
N GLN A 412 1.76 15.86 -1.78
CA GLN A 412 1.16 15.33 -3.00
C GLN A 412 0.74 13.86 -2.89
N LEU A 413 1.61 13.02 -2.34
CA LEU A 413 1.31 11.61 -2.21
C LEU A 413 0.30 11.37 -1.09
N MET A 414 0.39 12.10 0.03
CA MET A 414 -0.62 12.03 1.09
C MET A 414 -2.01 12.44 0.60
N ASN A 415 -2.12 13.54 -0.16
CA ASN A 415 -3.38 14.01 -0.71
C ASN A 415 -3.96 13.04 -1.74
N PHE A 416 -3.09 12.38 -2.52
CA PHE A 416 -3.50 11.30 -3.40
C PHE A 416 -4.07 10.11 -2.63
N ILE A 417 -3.39 9.63 -1.59
CA ILE A 417 -3.87 8.53 -0.74
C ILE A 417 -5.24 8.85 -0.13
N ALA A 418 -5.40 10.08 0.36
CA ALA A 418 -6.60 10.52 1.03
C ALA A 418 -7.83 10.66 0.10
N SER A 419 -7.60 11.11 -1.14
CA SER A 419 -8.68 11.37 -2.09
C SER A 419 -8.92 10.22 -3.06
N GLY A 420 -7.91 9.37 -3.27
CA GLY A 420 -7.90 8.37 -4.34
C GLY A 420 -7.82 8.98 -5.74
N THR A 421 -7.59 10.30 -5.85
CA THR A 421 -7.56 11.04 -7.11
C THR A 421 -6.26 11.81 -7.23
N GLN A 422 -5.65 11.76 -8.41
CA GLN A 422 -4.50 12.60 -8.68
C GLN A 422 -4.93 14.08 -8.57
N PRO A 423 -4.14 14.95 -7.90
CA PRO A 423 -4.40 16.37 -7.93
C PRO A 423 -4.42 16.78 -9.39
N THR A 424 -5.58 17.23 -9.90
CA THR A 424 -5.62 17.94 -11.17
C THR A 424 -4.69 19.12 -10.97
N SER A 425 -3.51 19.10 -11.60
CA SER A 425 -2.62 20.26 -11.64
C SER A 425 -3.53 21.40 -12.05
N ALA A 426 -3.82 22.29 -11.10
CA ALA A 426 -4.68 23.42 -11.36
C ALA A 426 -4.01 24.10 -12.53
N SER A 427 -4.60 23.94 -13.73
CA SER A 427 -4.04 24.48 -14.95
C SER A 427 -3.86 25.94 -14.61
N VAL A 428 -2.61 26.35 -14.41
CA VAL A 428 -2.26 27.73 -14.07
C VAL A 428 -2.75 28.47 -15.28
N ARG A 429 -3.99 28.96 -15.19
CA ARG A 429 -4.63 29.68 -16.26
C ARG A 429 -3.68 30.84 -16.46
N PRO A 430 -2.96 30.90 -17.59
CA PRO A 430 -1.99 31.96 -17.80
C PRO A 430 -2.78 33.23 -17.54
N SER A 431 -2.33 33.99 -16.54
CA SER A 431 -2.93 35.25 -16.17
C SER A 431 -2.94 36.07 -17.44
N THR A 432 -4.13 36.19 -18.04
CA THR A 432 -4.33 36.93 -19.27
C THR A 432 -3.98 38.38 -18.96
N SER A 433 -2.75 38.76 -19.27
CA SER A 433 -2.40 40.15 -19.51
C SER A 433 -3.32 40.60 -20.65
N SER A 434 -4.22 41.52 -20.30
CA SER A 434 -5.16 42.15 -21.21
C SER A 434 -4.38 42.81 -22.35
N THR A 435 -4.26 42.12 -23.48
CA THR A 435 -3.81 42.70 -24.73
C THR A 435 -4.99 42.67 -25.69
N SER A 436 -5.36 43.85 -26.18
CA SER A 436 -6.52 44.14 -27.00
C SER A 436 -6.67 43.21 -28.21
N PRO A 437 -7.92 42.95 -28.67
CA PRO A 437 -8.20 41.95 -29.67
C PRO A 437 -7.74 42.41 -31.07
N SER A 438 -6.89 41.62 -31.73
CA SER A 438 -6.79 41.66 -33.20
C SER A 438 -7.52 40.45 -33.78
N THR A 439 -8.54 40.76 -34.55
CA THR A 439 -9.43 39.82 -35.23
C THR A 439 -8.73 39.22 -36.45
N SER A 440 -8.51 37.91 -36.43
CA SER A 440 -8.25 37.09 -37.62
C SER A 440 -9.17 35.87 -37.60
N PRO A 441 -10.04 35.66 -38.61
CA PRO A 441 -11.00 34.57 -38.61
C PRO A 441 -10.31 33.26 -39.06
N SER A 442 -10.18 32.30 -38.15
CA SER A 442 -9.86 30.91 -38.51
C SER A 442 -11.15 30.09 -38.61
N SER A 443 -11.44 29.61 -39.82
CA SER A 443 -12.60 28.77 -40.10
C SER A 443 -12.38 27.36 -39.56
N ASN A 444 -12.84 27.09 -38.34
CA ASN A 444 -12.82 25.75 -37.77
C ASN A 444 -14.03 24.93 -38.26
N ASN A 445 -13.75 23.77 -38.86
CA ASN A 445 -14.72 22.80 -39.39
C ASN A 445 -15.50 22.03 -38.30
N THR A 446 -15.69 22.64 -37.13
CA THR A 446 -16.39 22.05 -35.97
C THR A 446 -17.83 21.67 -36.32
N GLY A 447 -18.50 22.42 -37.21
CA GLY A 447 -19.87 22.13 -37.65
C GLY A 447 -20.01 20.80 -38.40
N ALA A 448 -19.01 20.43 -39.21
CA ALA A 448 -19.06 19.19 -39.99
C ALA A 448 -18.88 17.94 -39.12
N ILE A 449 -18.04 18.03 -38.08
CA ILE A 449 -17.78 16.93 -37.14
C ILE A 449 -19.01 16.67 -36.27
N VAL A 450 -19.65 17.74 -35.75
CA VAL A 450 -20.87 17.61 -34.93
C VAL A 450 -22.05 17.08 -35.76
N GLY A 451 -22.18 17.51 -37.02
CA GLY A 451 -23.22 17.00 -37.93
C GLY A 451 -23.10 15.51 -38.23
N GLY A 452 -21.88 14.99 -38.42
CA GLY A 452 -21.64 13.56 -38.67
C GLY A 452 -22.03 12.66 -37.50
N VAL A 453 -21.73 13.07 -36.26
CA VAL A 453 -22.03 12.28 -35.06
C VAL A 453 -23.55 12.19 -34.83
N ILE A 454 -24.27 13.32 -34.94
CA ILE A 454 -25.73 13.34 -34.73
C ILE A 454 -26.45 12.53 -35.82
N GLY A 455 -26.03 12.66 -37.09
CA GLY A 455 -26.60 11.86 -38.18
C GLY A 455 -26.43 10.35 -38.00
N SER A 456 -25.26 9.92 -37.51
CA SER A 456 -24.99 8.50 -37.27
C SER A 456 -25.87 7.90 -36.16
N LEU A 457 -26.14 8.64 -35.09
CA LEU A 457 -26.98 8.18 -33.97
C LEU A 457 -28.44 7.99 -34.40
N ILE A 458 -28.98 8.91 -35.21
CA ILE A 458 -30.35 8.81 -35.74
C ILE A 458 -30.47 7.60 -36.67
N PHE A 459 -29.47 7.36 -37.53
CA PHE A 459 -29.46 6.24 -38.46
C PHE A 459 -29.40 4.88 -37.74
N VAL A 460 -28.55 4.75 -36.70
CA VAL A 460 -28.48 3.54 -35.88
C VAL A 460 -29.79 3.31 -35.11
N GLY A 461 -30.39 4.36 -34.56
CA GLY A 461 -31.69 4.29 -33.90
C GLY A 461 -32.81 3.81 -34.83
N ALA A 462 -32.83 4.28 -36.08
CA ALA A 462 -33.80 3.85 -37.09
C ALA A 462 -33.63 2.37 -37.46
N ILE A 463 -32.39 1.89 -37.65
CA ILE A 463 -32.11 0.48 -37.94
C ILE A 463 -32.55 -0.41 -36.78
N ALA A 464 -32.24 -0.02 -35.53
CA ALA A 464 -32.65 -0.76 -34.35
C ALA A 464 -34.19 -0.83 -34.22
N GLY A 465 -34.88 0.28 -34.49
CA GLY A 465 -36.34 0.35 -34.50
C GLY A 465 -36.97 -0.59 -35.53
N VAL A 466 -36.47 -0.60 -36.76
CA VAL A 466 -36.93 -1.52 -37.82
C VAL A 466 -36.65 -2.98 -37.45
N GLY A 467 -35.46 -3.26 -36.91
CA GLY A 467 -35.10 -4.59 -36.42
C GLY A 467 -36.05 -5.10 -35.33
N PHE A 468 -36.39 -4.24 -34.36
CA PHE A 468 -37.33 -4.57 -33.30
C PHE A 468 -38.76 -4.81 -33.84
N MET A 469 -39.21 -4.00 -34.80
CA MET A 469 -40.52 -4.19 -35.46
C MET A 469 -40.59 -5.53 -36.21
N LEU A 470 -39.54 -5.89 -36.95
CA LEU A 470 -39.47 -7.18 -37.66
C LEU A 470 -39.40 -8.37 -36.71
N TYR A 471 -38.70 -8.22 -35.58
CA TYR A 471 -38.66 -9.23 -34.51
C TYR A 471 -40.05 -9.45 -33.89
N GLN A 472 -40.76 -8.37 -33.52
CA GLN A 472 -42.15 -8.44 -33.04
C GLN A 472 -43.07 -9.15 -34.04
N LYS A 473 -42.95 -8.82 -35.34
CA LYS A 473 -43.77 -9.44 -36.39
C LYS A 473 -43.50 -10.94 -36.56
N ARG A 474 -42.26 -11.39 -36.33
CA ARG A 474 -41.91 -12.82 -36.34
C ARG A 474 -42.38 -13.55 -35.09
N LYS A 475 -42.29 -12.92 -33.92
CA LYS A 475 -42.75 -13.50 -32.65
C LYS A 475 -44.25 -13.84 -32.71
N LEU A 476 -45.06 -12.96 -33.31
CA LEU A 476 -46.50 -13.20 -33.50
C LEU A 476 -46.79 -14.39 -34.43
N LYS A 477 -45.95 -14.66 -35.44
CA LYS A 477 -46.11 -15.85 -36.31
C LYS A 477 -45.72 -17.16 -35.61
N MET A 478 -44.76 -17.14 -34.68
CA MET A 478 -44.40 -18.34 -33.92
C MET A 478 -45.44 -18.71 -32.87
N SER A 479 -46.18 -17.75 -32.31
CA SER A 479 -47.28 -18.04 -31.39
C SER A 479 -48.45 -18.79 -32.05
N ASP A 480 -48.67 -18.63 -33.36
CA ASP A 480 -49.69 -19.39 -34.10
C ASP A 480 -49.22 -20.82 -34.38
N LEU A 481 -47.94 -21.02 -34.75
CA LEU A 481 -47.36 -22.35 -34.94
C LEU A 481 -47.32 -23.18 -33.64
N LEU A 482 -47.11 -22.54 -32.49
CA LEU A 482 -47.12 -23.20 -31.17
C LEU A 482 -48.52 -23.60 -30.70
N LYS A 483 -49.60 -23.04 -31.27
CA LYS A 483 -50.97 -23.49 -31.01
C LYS A 483 -51.32 -24.78 -31.74
N ASP A 484 -50.78 -25.00 -32.94
CA ASP A 484 -51.01 -26.24 -33.70
C ASP A 484 -50.24 -27.43 -33.12
N THR A 485 -49.02 -27.23 -32.60
CA THR A 485 -48.24 -28.33 -31.97
C THR A 485 -48.87 -28.86 -30.67
N LYS A 486 -49.67 -28.06 -29.96
CA LYS A 486 -50.24 -28.45 -28.67
C LYS A 486 -51.45 -29.40 -28.76
N ASN A 487 -51.98 -29.63 -29.96
CA ASN A 487 -53.09 -30.56 -30.19
C ASN A 487 -52.63 -31.97 -30.63
N GLN A 488 -51.33 -32.26 -30.68
CA GLN A 488 -50.82 -33.52 -31.28
C GLN A 488 -49.90 -34.35 -30.38
N THR A 489 -49.96 -34.19 -29.06
CA THR A 489 -49.27 -35.10 -28.12
C THR A 489 -50.07 -35.24 -26.83
N CYS A 490 -51.18 -35.97 -26.91
CA CYS A 490 -51.87 -36.50 -25.73
C CYS A 490 -52.55 -37.83 -26.05
N SER A 491 -51.73 -38.81 -26.41
CA SER A 491 -52.05 -40.23 -26.24
C SER A 491 -50.71 -40.95 -26.27
N ASP A 492 -50.14 -41.16 -25.09
CA ASP A 492 -49.41 -42.36 -24.72
C ASP A 492 -48.36 -42.05 -23.64
N ILE A 493 -48.25 -43.02 -22.73
CA ILE A 493 -47.29 -43.16 -21.64
C ILE A 493 -47.85 -42.75 -20.27
N ASN A 494 -48.52 -43.77 -19.75
CA ASN A 494 -48.98 -44.03 -18.41
C ASN A 494 -47.82 -44.61 -17.55
N ARG A 495 -47.83 -44.30 -16.25
CA ARG A 495 -47.48 -45.18 -15.10
C ARG A 495 -46.01 -45.61 -14.84
N GLN A 496 -45.44 -45.18 -13.71
CA GLN A 496 -44.82 -45.98 -12.60
C GLN A 496 -43.97 -45.06 -11.70
N ASP A 497 -44.39 -44.85 -10.44
CA ASP A 497 -43.87 -45.47 -9.20
C ASP A 497 -42.45 -45.01 -8.80
N TYR A 498 -42.36 -44.30 -7.67
CA TYR A 498 -41.58 -44.70 -6.48
C TYR A 498 -41.67 -43.61 -5.40
N SER A 499 -42.50 -43.88 -4.39
CA SER A 499 -42.38 -43.36 -3.03
C SER A 499 -41.43 -44.29 -2.26
N ASP A 500 -40.43 -43.73 -1.58
CA ASP A 500 -39.98 -44.12 -0.23
C ASP A 500 -38.55 -43.59 0.01
N ILE A 501 -38.38 -42.86 1.11
CA ILE A 501 -37.33 -43.00 2.15
C ILE A 501 -37.38 -41.74 3.02
N ASN A 502 -38.10 -41.87 4.14
CA ASN A 502 -38.00 -41.05 5.35
C ASN A 502 -37.64 -42.03 6.48
N ARG A 503 -36.46 -41.86 7.10
CA ARG A 503 -36.09 -42.39 8.43
C ARG A 503 -34.86 -41.62 8.92
N GLU A 504 -35.02 -40.63 9.81
CA GLU A 504 -35.12 -40.74 11.27
C GLU A 504 -33.76 -40.97 11.95
N ILE A 505 -33.17 -39.90 12.51
CA ILE A 505 -32.19 -39.96 13.62
C ILE A 505 -32.40 -38.76 14.57
N ARG A 506 -32.77 -39.06 15.81
CA ARG A 506 -32.65 -38.29 17.08
C ARG A 506 -32.05 -39.29 18.10
N SER A 507 -31.48 -38.98 19.27
CA SER A 507 -30.83 -37.84 19.93
C SER A 507 -30.08 -38.44 21.15
N ASP A 508 -29.32 -37.61 21.88
CA ASP A 508 -28.81 -37.83 23.25
C ASP A 508 -27.47 -38.60 23.34
N THR A 509 -26.49 -38.30 24.21
CA THR A 509 -26.35 -37.48 25.44
C THR A 509 -24.83 -37.38 25.74
N HIS A 510 -24.35 -36.35 26.45
CA HIS A 510 -23.50 -36.51 27.65
C HIS A 510 -23.05 -35.16 28.29
N ASN A 511 -23.31 -35.06 29.59
CA ASN A 511 -22.89 -34.02 30.54
C ASN A 511 -22.09 -34.74 31.66
N ARG A 512 -20.90 -34.23 32.04
CA ARG A 512 -20.18 -34.53 33.31
C ARG A 512 -19.02 -33.52 33.46
N ILE A 513 -19.11 -32.53 34.35
CA ILE A 513 -18.59 -32.47 35.73
C ILE A 513 -17.09 -32.78 35.85
N TYR A 514 -16.27 -31.78 36.23
CA TYR A 514 -15.20 -31.93 37.23
C TYR A 514 -14.94 -30.59 37.95
N SER A 515 -14.88 -30.69 39.28
CA SER A 515 -14.60 -29.67 40.29
C SER A 515 -13.18 -29.82 40.85
N ASP A 516 -12.66 -28.71 41.38
CA ASP A 516 -11.66 -28.53 42.45
C ASP A 516 -10.29 -29.21 42.39
N THR A 517 -9.25 -28.39 42.55
CA THR A 517 -8.15 -28.66 43.51
C THR A 517 -7.48 -27.36 43.94
N ASN A 518 -7.59 -27.06 45.23
CA ASN A 518 -6.72 -26.20 46.02
C ASN A 518 -5.77 -27.14 46.79
N HIS A 519 -4.46 -26.89 46.77
CA HIS A 519 -3.60 -27.24 47.91
C HIS A 519 -2.34 -26.36 47.95
N GLN A 520 -2.20 -25.68 49.08
CA GLN A 520 -0.97 -25.10 49.60
C GLN A 520 0.02 -26.21 50.01
N SER A 521 1.32 -25.93 49.91
CA SER A 521 2.30 -26.32 50.94
C SER A 521 3.62 -25.57 50.77
N SER A 522 4.02 -24.91 51.87
CA SER A 522 5.37 -24.63 52.39
C SER A 522 6.40 -23.86 51.58
#